data_AF-A0A950SJ69-F1
#
_entry.id   AF-A0A950SJ69-F1
#
_cell.length_a   1.000
_cell.length_b   1.000
_cell.length_c   1.000
_cell.angle_alpha   90.00
_cell.angle_beta   90.00
_cell.angle_gamma   90.00
#
_symmetry.space_group_name_H-M   'P 1'
#
loop_
_entity.id
_entity.type
_entity.pdbx_description
1 polymer ?
#
loop_
_entity_poly.entity_id
_entity_poly.type
_entity_poly.pdbx_seq_one_letter_code
_entity_poly.pdbx_strand_id
1 'polypeptide(L)'
;MSTGGPDLFVICKNCGSEVSPYITECPYCGNRLRKRAPKIDREGRVSERRRRRPPAPALPRLRRGEIPGIRAESRPYATIALVVAGLVGCLLWRTSLISLDQLAIVGKPGAHWWRLITAPFVYSNTGFAFVTLAAIGLYGWLLERRHGPLPVVALFALGGVGGMAATAAIKAFPVALGGNGAALALLVAWAIPDLLALRGEHEIEGDLIGTAVFGVVVALMPLAVPEASWIADGVGVLSGLVLGGALSLIGER
;
A
#
# COMPACT_ATOMS: atom_id res chain seq x y z
N MET A 1 23.22 -65.90 -28.27
CA MET A 1 23.34 -64.89 -27.18
C MET A 1 24.61 -64.09 -27.46
N SER A 2 24.47 -62.88 -28.00
CA SER A 2 25.60 -61.96 -28.25
C SER A 2 25.47 -60.78 -27.31
N THR A 3 26.53 -60.52 -26.55
CA THR A 3 26.66 -59.49 -25.53
C THR A 3 26.60 -58.09 -26.16
N GLY A 4 25.56 -57.33 -25.85
CA GLY A 4 25.41 -55.92 -26.26
C GLY A 4 26.36 -54.99 -25.51
N GLY A 5 27.60 -54.88 -25.98
CA GLY A 5 28.47 -53.73 -25.69
C GLY A 5 28.18 -52.60 -26.69
N PRO A 6 28.32 -51.31 -26.31
CA PRO A 6 28.14 -50.21 -27.24
C PRO A 6 29.19 -50.31 -28.37
N ASP A 7 28.75 -50.29 -29.62
CA ASP A 7 29.64 -50.33 -30.79
C ASP A 7 30.62 -49.14 -30.76
N LEU A 8 31.88 -49.45 -30.45
CA LEU A 8 32.99 -48.54 -30.19
C LEU A 8 33.63 -47.97 -31.47
N PHE A 9 32.90 -47.92 -32.58
CA PHE A 9 33.46 -47.57 -33.90
C PHE A 9 32.58 -46.58 -34.67
N VAL A 10 33.23 -45.60 -35.28
CA VAL A 10 32.65 -44.62 -36.20
C VAL A 10 33.20 -44.90 -37.58
N ILE A 11 32.31 -45.06 -38.56
CA ILE A 11 32.70 -45.31 -39.94
C ILE A 11 33.15 -44.00 -40.58
N CYS A 12 34.36 -43.98 -41.14
CA CYS A 12 34.88 -42.84 -41.87
C CYS A 12 34.06 -42.61 -43.14
N LYS A 13 33.38 -41.45 -43.23
CA LYS A 13 32.54 -41.11 -44.40
C LYS A 13 33.29 -41.07 -45.74
N ASN A 14 34.62 -40.98 -45.72
CA ASN A 14 35.42 -40.86 -46.95
C ASN A 14 35.94 -42.20 -47.48
N CYS A 15 36.39 -43.10 -46.60
CA CYS A 15 36.97 -44.38 -47.01
C CYS A 15 36.19 -45.61 -46.53
N GLY A 16 35.12 -45.41 -45.75
CA GLY A 16 34.28 -46.50 -45.25
C GLY A 16 34.92 -47.37 -44.17
N SER A 17 36.16 -47.09 -43.74
CA SER A 17 36.81 -47.84 -42.66
C SER A 17 36.19 -47.55 -41.30
N GLU A 18 36.07 -48.58 -40.47
CA GLU A 18 35.67 -48.47 -39.07
C GLU A 18 36.86 -47.96 -38.24
N VAL A 19 36.68 -46.81 -37.59
CA VAL A 19 37.72 -46.15 -36.80
C VAL A 19 37.16 -45.83 -35.42
N SER A 20 37.97 -45.93 -34.37
CA SER A 20 37.49 -45.60 -33.03
C SER A 20 37.07 -44.11 -32.92
N PRO A 21 35.98 -43.79 -32.19
CA PRO A 21 35.47 -42.43 -32.00
C PRO A 21 36.43 -41.51 -31.21
N TYR A 22 37.44 -42.08 -30.55
CA TYR A 22 38.42 -41.33 -29.76
C TYR A 22 39.54 -40.71 -30.60
N ILE A 23 39.61 -41.04 -31.89
CA ILE A 23 40.63 -40.51 -32.81
C ILE A 23 39.99 -39.42 -33.69
N THR A 24 40.65 -38.27 -33.78
CA THR A 24 40.11 -37.09 -34.49
C THR A 24 40.34 -37.13 -36.01
N GLU A 25 41.22 -38.01 -36.49
CA GLU A 25 41.63 -38.16 -37.89
C GLU A 25 41.64 -39.65 -38.26
N CYS A 26 41.14 -39.99 -39.45
CA CYS A 26 41.16 -41.38 -39.91
C CYS A 26 42.61 -41.81 -40.24
N PRO A 27 43.15 -42.89 -39.63
CA PRO A 27 44.52 -43.33 -39.89
C PRO A 27 44.74 -43.84 -41.32
N TYR A 28 43.67 -44.20 -42.03
CA TYR A 28 43.77 -44.76 -43.38
C TYR A 28 43.74 -43.70 -44.49
N CYS A 29 42.93 -42.65 -44.35
CA CYS A 29 42.76 -41.66 -45.42
C CYS A 29 43.07 -40.21 -44.99
N GLY A 30 43.49 -40.00 -43.73
CA GLY A 30 43.82 -38.69 -43.18
C GLY A 30 42.61 -37.74 -43.04
N ASN A 31 41.40 -38.18 -43.39
CA ASN A 31 40.24 -37.29 -43.35
C ASN A 31 39.80 -37.04 -41.91
N ARG A 32 39.49 -35.78 -41.61
CA ARG A 32 39.15 -35.32 -40.27
C ARG A 32 37.67 -35.57 -39.98
N LEU A 33 37.38 -36.40 -38.98
CA LEU A 33 36.02 -36.89 -38.73
C LEU A 33 35.05 -35.85 -38.10
N ARG A 34 35.56 -34.75 -37.51
CA ARG A 34 34.87 -33.62 -36.79
C ARG A 34 33.89 -34.08 -35.68
N LYS A 35 33.70 -33.43 -34.52
CA LYS A 35 34.07 -32.13 -33.91
C LYS A 35 34.39 -32.43 -32.43
N ARG A 36 35.54 -31.96 -31.91
CA ARG A 36 35.96 -31.87 -30.49
C ARG A 36 35.51 -33.05 -29.60
N ALA A 37 36.46 -33.93 -29.24
CA ALA A 37 36.21 -35.03 -28.30
C ALA A 37 35.34 -34.54 -27.11
N PRO A 38 34.27 -35.26 -26.75
CA PRO A 38 33.45 -34.92 -25.60
C PRO A 38 34.34 -34.68 -24.38
N LYS A 39 34.08 -33.63 -23.60
CA LYS A 39 34.83 -33.42 -22.36
C LYS A 39 34.40 -34.52 -21.40
N ILE A 40 35.33 -35.43 -21.18
CA ILE A 40 35.20 -36.53 -20.24
C ILE A 40 35.62 -35.99 -18.86
N ASP A 41 34.74 -36.13 -17.87
CA ASP A 41 35.07 -35.81 -16.48
C ASP A 41 36.07 -36.85 -15.93
N ARG A 42 36.70 -36.59 -14.78
CA ARG A 42 37.76 -37.43 -14.19
C ARG A 42 37.36 -38.91 -13.97
N GLU A 43 36.06 -39.20 -14.02
CA GLU A 43 35.44 -40.54 -13.88
C GLU A 43 35.04 -41.20 -15.22
N GLY A 44 35.44 -40.65 -16.38
CA GLY A 44 35.17 -41.28 -17.67
C GLY A 44 33.80 -40.96 -18.29
N ARG A 45 33.01 -40.07 -17.67
CA ARG A 45 31.63 -39.74 -18.10
C ARG A 45 31.57 -38.43 -18.89
N VAL A 46 30.63 -38.33 -19.83
CA VAL A 46 30.40 -37.12 -20.65
C VAL A 46 29.76 -36.03 -19.78
N SER A 47 30.41 -34.87 -19.65
CA SER A 47 29.90 -33.78 -18.81
C SER A 47 28.59 -33.21 -19.38
N GLU A 48 27.46 -33.43 -18.72
CA GLU A 48 26.18 -32.83 -19.13
C GLU A 48 26.13 -31.34 -18.79
N ARG A 49 25.76 -30.52 -19.78
CA ARG A 49 25.64 -29.06 -19.60
C ARG A 49 24.44 -28.77 -18.68
N ARG A 50 24.71 -28.35 -17.44
CA ARG A 50 23.70 -28.00 -16.42
C ARG A 50 22.58 -27.15 -17.03
N ARG A 51 21.41 -27.74 -17.26
CA ARG A 51 20.23 -27.04 -17.80
C ARG A 51 19.84 -25.92 -16.83
N ARG A 52 19.78 -24.68 -17.31
CA ARG A 52 19.29 -23.54 -16.52
C ARG A 52 17.85 -23.84 -16.09
N ARG A 53 17.57 -23.66 -14.79
CA ARG A 53 16.25 -23.89 -14.22
C ARG A 53 15.24 -22.97 -14.94
N PRO A 54 14.12 -23.49 -15.45
CA PRO A 54 13.10 -22.64 -16.05
C PRO A 54 12.58 -21.64 -15.01
N PRO A 55 12.25 -20.39 -15.42
CA PRO A 55 11.68 -19.41 -14.51
C PRO A 55 10.37 -19.96 -13.91
N ALA A 56 10.18 -19.75 -12.61
CA ALA A 56 8.96 -20.19 -11.94
C ALA A 56 7.75 -19.47 -12.56
N PRO A 57 6.62 -20.17 -12.80
CA PRO A 57 5.41 -19.53 -13.28
C PRO A 57 4.92 -18.52 -12.23
N ALA A 58 4.83 -17.24 -12.63
CA ALA A 58 4.25 -16.20 -11.80
C ALA A 58 2.74 -16.14 -12.05
N LEU A 59 1.96 -16.03 -10.98
CA LEU A 59 0.52 -15.79 -11.09
C LEU A 59 0.29 -14.38 -11.69
N PRO A 60 -0.72 -14.22 -12.58
CA PRO A 60 -1.12 -12.90 -13.05
C PRO A 60 -1.60 -12.03 -11.88
N ARG A 61 -1.52 -10.71 -12.02
CA ARG A 61 -2.04 -9.77 -11.01
C ARG A 61 -3.53 -10.04 -10.79
N LEU A 62 -3.89 -10.28 -9.53
CA LEU A 62 -5.28 -10.46 -9.10
C LEU A 62 -6.13 -9.24 -9.48
N ARG A 63 -7.21 -9.49 -10.22
CA ARG A 63 -8.21 -8.46 -10.52
C ARG A 63 -9.10 -8.22 -9.29
N ARG A 64 -9.65 -7.01 -9.19
CA ARG A 64 -10.56 -6.63 -8.10
C ARG A 64 -11.80 -7.53 -8.13
N GLY A 65 -12.07 -8.23 -7.03
CA GLY A 65 -13.22 -9.13 -6.88
C GLY A 65 -13.05 -10.53 -7.49
N GLU A 66 -11.85 -10.89 -7.95
CA GLU A 66 -11.59 -12.21 -8.56
C GLU A 66 -11.57 -13.35 -7.52
N ILE A 67 -11.07 -13.08 -6.31
CA ILE A 67 -11.06 -14.03 -5.19
C ILE A 67 -11.81 -13.40 -4.01
N PRO A 68 -12.93 -14.00 -3.56
CA PRO A 68 -13.63 -13.58 -2.34
C PRO A 68 -12.66 -13.57 -1.15
N GLY A 69 -12.58 -12.45 -0.44
CA GLY A 69 -11.67 -12.29 0.70
C GLY A 69 -10.24 -11.80 0.37
N ILE A 70 -9.78 -11.84 -0.89
CA ILE A 70 -8.46 -11.27 -1.26
C ILE A 70 -8.64 -9.95 -2.02
N ARG A 71 -8.41 -8.84 -1.31
CA ARG A 71 -8.53 -7.48 -1.88
C ARG A 71 -7.40 -7.21 -2.87
N ALA A 72 -7.77 -6.87 -4.11
CA ALA A 72 -6.81 -6.46 -5.12
C ALA A 72 -5.93 -5.29 -4.63
N GLU A 73 -4.63 -5.37 -4.93
CA GLU A 73 -3.68 -4.33 -4.55
C GLU A 73 -3.96 -3.03 -5.32
N SER A 74 -4.72 -2.12 -4.72
CA SER A 74 -4.77 -0.71 -5.13
C SER A 74 -3.81 0.11 -4.28
N ARG A 75 -2.93 0.87 -4.94
CA ARG A 75 -2.02 1.80 -4.27
C ARG A 75 -2.83 2.99 -3.71
N PRO A 76 -2.67 3.34 -2.42
CA PRO A 76 -3.50 4.36 -1.76
C PRO A 76 -3.01 5.79 -2.06
N TYR A 77 -3.13 6.22 -3.31
CA TYR A 77 -2.59 7.51 -3.75
C TYR A 77 -3.24 8.70 -3.04
N ALA A 78 -4.55 8.66 -2.76
CA ALA A 78 -5.23 9.76 -2.09
C ALA A 78 -4.75 9.89 -0.63
N THR A 79 -4.65 8.76 0.08
CA THR A 79 -4.13 8.73 1.44
C THR A 79 -2.69 9.20 1.51
N ILE A 80 -1.83 8.71 0.60
CA ILE A 80 -0.43 9.16 0.51
C ILE A 80 -0.36 10.66 0.29
N ALA A 81 -1.15 11.20 -0.64
CA ALA A 81 -1.16 12.64 -0.92
C ALA A 81 -1.57 13.45 0.32
N LEU A 82 -2.60 13.03 1.06
CA LEU A 82 -3.05 13.70 2.29
C LEU A 82 -2.00 13.66 3.39
N VAL A 83 -1.37 12.50 3.61
CA VAL A 83 -0.32 12.35 4.63
C VAL A 83 0.91 13.18 4.25
N VAL A 84 1.34 13.13 3.00
CA VAL A 84 2.46 13.94 2.50
C VAL A 84 2.16 15.43 2.63
N ALA A 85 0.94 15.88 2.29
CA ALA A 85 0.54 17.27 2.49
C ALA A 85 0.62 17.68 3.98
N GLY A 86 0.20 16.82 4.90
CA GLY A 86 0.34 17.05 6.34
C GLY A 86 1.79 17.10 6.83
N LEU A 87 2.67 16.23 6.29
CA LEU A 87 4.10 16.25 6.60
C LEU A 87 4.78 17.51 6.05
N VAL A 88 4.41 17.94 4.84
CA VAL A 88 4.88 19.21 4.28
C VAL A 88 4.43 20.38 5.15
N GLY A 89 3.17 20.39 5.61
CA GLY A 89 2.68 21.38 6.57
C GLY A 89 3.49 21.41 7.87
N CYS A 90 3.84 20.25 8.42
CA CYS A 90 4.73 20.15 9.59
C CYS A 90 6.13 20.72 9.30
N LEU A 91 6.70 20.43 8.13
CA LEU A 91 8.02 20.92 7.75
C LEU A 91 8.03 22.44 7.59
N LEU A 92 7.05 23.01 6.87
CA LEU A 92 6.96 24.46 6.65
C LEU A 92 6.88 25.24 7.96
N TRP A 93 6.09 24.73 8.91
CA TRP A 93 6.02 25.29 10.25
C TRP A 93 7.36 25.16 10.98
N ARG A 94 7.98 23.97 10.97
CA ARG A 94 9.21 23.71 11.71
C ARG A 94 10.42 24.49 11.20
N THR A 95 10.48 24.75 9.90
CA THR A 95 11.53 25.57 9.28
C THR A 95 11.30 27.08 9.48
N SER A 96 10.20 27.48 10.15
CA SER A 96 9.79 28.89 10.31
C SER A 96 9.72 29.66 8.99
N LEU A 97 9.51 28.95 7.87
CA LEU A 97 9.36 29.56 6.55
C LEU A 97 8.00 30.26 6.44
N ILE A 98 7.01 29.74 7.16
CA ILE A 98 5.65 30.29 7.24
C ILE A 98 5.19 30.24 8.69
N SER A 99 4.70 31.36 9.19
CA SER A 99 4.16 31.47 10.55
C SER A 99 2.78 30.79 10.67
N LEU A 100 2.48 30.19 11.82
CA LEU A 100 1.23 29.45 12.06
C LEU A 100 -0.03 30.30 11.85
N ASP A 101 0.06 31.58 12.17
CA ASP A 101 -1.03 32.56 12.00
C ASP A 101 -1.49 32.73 10.54
N GLN A 102 -0.63 32.41 9.57
CA GLN A 102 -0.98 32.50 8.14
C GLN A 102 -1.73 31.28 7.63
N LEU A 103 -1.48 30.11 8.23
CA LEU A 103 -2.00 28.80 7.77
C LEU A 103 -3.10 28.22 8.66
N ALA A 104 -3.07 28.51 9.96
CA ALA A 104 -4.05 28.06 10.94
C ALA A 104 -5.24 29.01 11.02
N ILE A 105 -6.36 28.52 11.54
CA ILE A 105 -7.48 29.38 11.87
C ILE A 105 -7.12 30.11 13.16
N VAL A 106 -6.93 31.42 13.04
CA VAL A 106 -6.74 32.36 14.15
C VAL A 106 -7.71 33.51 13.93
N GLY A 107 -8.80 33.54 14.70
CA GLY A 107 -9.89 34.49 14.51
C GLY A 107 -10.85 34.11 13.37
N LYS A 108 -11.96 34.85 13.24
CA LYS A 108 -12.97 34.56 12.22
C LYS A 108 -12.34 34.67 10.81
N PRO A 109 -12.50 33.65 9.96
CA PRO A 109 -11.99 33.68 8.60
C PRO A 109 -12.80 34.69 7.80
N GLY A 110 -12.33 35.94 7.73
CA GLY A 110 -12.86 36.95 6.84
C GLY A 110 -12.43 36.66 5.40
N ALA A 111 -11.53 37.48 4.84
CA ALA A 111 -11.00 37.28 3.49
C ALA A 111 -10.11 36.02 3.34
N HIS A 112 -9.64 35.43 4.44
CA HIS A 112 -8.69 34.31 4.46
C HIS A 112 -9.37 32.94 4.50
N TRP A 113 -10.34 32.70 3.62
CA TRP A 113 -11.14 31.46 3.58
C TRP A 113 -10.29 30.21 3.30
N TRP A 114 -9.16 30.36 2.60
CA TRP A 114 -8.21 29.27 2.34
C TRP A 114 -7.65 28.63 3.62
N ARG A 115 -7.65 29.35 4.75
CA ARG A 115 -7.22 28.83 6.05
C ARG A 115 -8.06 27.65 6.53
N LEU A 116 -9.33 27.56 6.10
CA LEU A 116 -10.18 26.40 6.37
C LEU A 116 -9.64 25.13 5.71
N ILE A 117 -9.00 25.27 4.54
CA ILE A 117 -8.45 24.17 3.76
C ILE A 117 -7.03 23.82 4.21
N THR A 118 -6.22 24.82 4.58
CA THR A 118 -4.83 24.58 5.01
C THR A 118 -4.71 24.15 6.46
N ALA A 119 -5.60 24.59 7.36
CA ALA A 119 -5.51 24.28 8.79
C ALA A 119 -5.48 22.78 9.13
N PRO A 120 -6.25 21.89 8.45
CA PRO A 120 -6.15 20.44 8.68
C PRO A 120 -4.77 19.83 8.40
N PHE A 121 -3.91 20.49 7.63
CA PHE A 121 -2.58 19.99 7.26
C PHE A 121 -1.45 20.53 8.16
N VAL A 122 -1.75 21.42 9.10
CA VAL A 122 -0.76 22.05 9.96
C VAL A 122 -0.93 21.57 11.40
N TYR A 123 0.19 21.30 12.06
CA TYR A 123 0.24 20.72 13.40
C TYR A 123 1.20 21.49 14.28
N SER A 124 0.77 21.83 15.51
CA SER A 124 1.56 22.58 16.50
C SER A 124 2.53 21.71 17.30
N ASN A 125 2.43 20.38 17.19
CA ASN A 125 3.27 19.43 17.93
C ASN A 125 3.53 18.18 17.08
N THR A 126 4.75 17.63 17.18
CA THR A 126 5.13 16.37 16.51
C THR A 126 4.31 15.17 16.99
N GLY A 127 4.01 15.08 18.29
CA GLY A 127 3.17 14.00 18.83
C GLY A 127 1.74 14.09 18.32
N PHE A 128 1.20 15.31 18.23
CA PHE A 128 -0.12 15.56 17.64
C PHE A 128 -0.15 15.14 16.18
N ALA A 129 0.82 15.61 15.37
CA ALA A 129 0.96 15.23 13.97
C ALA A 129 1.11 13.71 13.78
N PHE A 130 1.89 13.05 14.64
CA PHE A 130 2.10 11.61 14.56
C PHE A 130 0.80 10.84 14.74
N VAL A 131 0.02 11.16 15.78
CA VAL A 131 -1.24 10.45 16.07
C VAL A 131 -2.27 10.66 14.96
N THR A 132 -2.50 11.91 14.54
CA THR A 132 -3.49 12.23 13.50
C THR A 132 -3.08 11.69 12.14
N LEU A 133 -1.83 11.88 11.71
CA LEU A 133 -1.37 11.39 10.41
C LEU A 133 -1.24 9.87 10.38
N ALA A 134 -0.91 9.22 11.51
CA ALA A 134 -0.95 7.77 11.60
C ALA A 134 -2.39 7.24 11.47
N ALA A 135 -3.36 7.88 12.13
CA ALA A 135 -4.77 7.52 11.99
C ALA A 135 -5.27 7.75 10.55
N ILE A 136 -5.00 8.91 9.95
CA ILE A 136 -5.34 9.20 8.55
C ILE A 136 -4.66 8.22 7.60
N GLY A 137 -3.38 7.91 7.82
CA GLY A 137 -2.61 6.98 7.01
C GLY A 137 -3.15 5.55 7.10
N LEU A 138 -3.45 5.06 8.31
CA LEU A 138 -3.96 3.71 8.53
C LEU A 138 -5.39 3.56 8.00
N TYR A 139 -6.33 4.37 8.49
CA TYR A 139 -7.74 4.25 8.13
C TYR A 139 -8.04 4.76 6.73
N GLY A 140 -7.35 5.80 6.27
CA GLY A 140 -7.41 6.24 4.88
C GLY A 140 -6.95 5.14 3.93
N TRP A 141 -5.83 4.47 4.22
CA TRP A 141 -5.35 3.37 3.38
C TRP A 141 -6.33 2.20 3.37
N LEU A 142 -6.79 1.77 4.55
CA LEU A 142 -7.76 0.67 4.65
C LEU A 142 -9.07 0.99 3.91
N LEU A 143 -9.58 2.21 4.04
CA LEU A 143 -10.79 2.65 3.37
C LEU A 143 -10.59 2.81 1.85
N GLU A 144 -9.45 3.34 1.41
CA GLU A 144 -9.11 3.48 0.00
C GLU A 144 -9.00 2.12 -0.70
N ARG A 145 -8.47 1.11 0.00
CA ARG A 145 -8.47 -0.27 -0.49
C ARG A 145 -9.88 -0.87 -0.55
N ARG A 146 -10.78 -0.49 0.36
CA ARG A 146 -12.15 -1.04 0.43
C ARG A 146 -13.08 -0.41 -0.61
N HIS A 147 -13.08 0.93 -0.73
CA HIS A 147 -14.06 1.66 -1.53
C HIS A 147 -13.45 2.62 -2.57
N GLY A 148 -12.12 2.69 -2.68
CA GLY A 148 -11.41 3.59 -3.59
C GLY A 148 -11.10 4.96 -2.98
N PRO A 149 -10.48 5.88 -3.76
CA PRO A 149 -9.95 7.14 -3.24
C PRO A 149 -11.04 8.19 -2.91
N LEU A 150 -12.19 8.14 -3.59
CA LEU A 150 -13.23 9.17 -3.46
C LEU A 150 -13.80 9.29 -2.03
N PRO A 151 -14.16 8.19 -1.33
CA PRO A 151 -14.60 8.27 0.06
C PRO A 151 -13.57 8.89 1.00
N VAL A 152 -12.28 8.61 0.80
CA VAL A 152 -11.21 9.17 1.65
C VAL A 152 -11.14 10.68 1.50
N VAL A 153 -11.15 11.19 0.26
CA VAL A 153 -11.15 12.63 0.00
C VAL A 153 -12.42 13.29 0.53
N ALA A 154 -13.59 12.67 0.35
CA ALA A 154 -14.86 13.20 0.84
C ALA A 154 -14.90 13.28 2.38
N LEU A 155 -14.48 12.22 3.08
CA LEU A 155 -14.42 12.20 4.55
C LEU A 155 -13.38 13.19 5.09
N PHE A 156 -12.22 13.31 4.42
CA PHE A 156 -11.24 14.32 4.79
C PHE A 156 -11.79 15.74 4.61
N ALA A 157 -12.48 16.02 3.50
CA ALA A 157 -13.09 17.32 3.26
C ALA A 157 -14.19 17.63 4.28
N LEU A 158 -15.09 16.69 4.57
CA LEU A 158 -16.19 16.90 5.51
C LEU A 158 -15.71 16.96 6.97
N GLY A 159 -14.92 15.99 7.41
CA GLY A 159 -14.42 15.91 8.78
C GLY A 159 -13.31 16.91 9.09
N GLY A 160 -12.39 17.12 8.16
CA GLY A 160 -11.28 18.06 8.29
C GLY A 160 -11.71 19.50 8.01
N VAL A 161 -11.97 19.81 6.73
CA VAL A 161 -12.31 21.19 6.30
C VAL A 161 -13.66 21.61 6.86
N GLY A 162 -14.68 20.74 6.81
CA GLY A 162 -15.99 21.02 7.38
C GLY A 162 -15.97 21.16 8.91
N GLY A 163 -15.21 20.33 9.62
CA GLY A 163 -15.01 20.46 11.06
C GLY A 163 -14.32 21.76 11.46
N MET A 164 -13.35 22.20 10.67
CA MET A 164 -12.70 23.50 10.82
C MET A 164 -13.66 24.67 10.57
N ALA A 165 -14.47 24.59 9.51
CA ALA A 165 -15.49 25.59 9.21
C ALA A 165 -16.55 25.69 10.33
N ALA A 166 -17.01 24.55 10.86
CA ALA A 166 -17.94 24.52 11.99
C ALA A 166 -17.32 25.15 13.24
N THR A 167 -16.05 24.83 13.54
CA THR A 167 -15.33 25.45 14.67
C THR A 167 -15.24 26.97 14.52
N ALA A 168 -14.92 27.44 13.32
CA ALA A 168 -14.83 28.87 13.01
C ALA A 168 -16.17 29.61 13.10
N ALA A 169 -17.28 28.93 12.80
CA ALA A 169 -18.62 29.51 12.90
C ALA A 169 -19.11 29.59 14.36
N ILE A 170 -18.77 28.60 15.20
CA ILE A 170 -19.31 28.47 16.56
C ILE A 170 -18.49 29.28 17.58
N LYS A 171 -17.15 29.27 17.49
CA LYS A 171 -16.30 29.97 18.48
C LYS A 171 -16.19 31.46 18.17
N ALA A 172 -16.23 32.30 19.21
CA ALA A 172 -16.06 33.75 19.08
C ALA A 172 -14.64 34.12 18.60
N PHE A 173 -13.63 33.46 19.15
CA PHE A 173 -12.23 33.54 18.73
C PHE A 173 -11.72 32.12 18.41
N PRO A 174 -11.92 31.63 17.18
CA PRO A 174 -11.49 30.29 16.82
C PRO A 174 -9.97 30.24 16.70
N VAL A 175 -9.36 29.33 17.47
CA VAL A 175 -7.99 28.86 17.27
C VAL A 175 -8.08 27.36 17.03
N ALA A 176 -7.82 26.93 15.80
CA ALA A 176 -7.94 25.52 15.43
C ALA A 176 -6.98 25.13 14.30
N LEU A 177 -6.34 23.98 14.45
CA LEU A 177 -5.44 23.38 13.47
C LEU A 177 -5.39 21.85 13.63
N GLY A 178 -4.91 21.17 12.60
CA GLY A 178 -4.71 19.73 12.57
C GLY A 178 -5.90 18.92 12.05
N GLY A 179 -5.61 17.78 11.44
CA GLY A 179 -6.59 16.91 10.78
C GLY A 179 -7.42 16.03 11.73
N ASN A 180 -7.69 16.47 12.96
CA ASN A 180 -8.28 15.64 14.01
C ASN A 180 -9.69 15.12 13.65
N GLY A 181 -10.57 16.03 13.17
CA GLY A 181 -11.88 15.67 12.65
C GLY A 181 -11.83 14.77 11.41
N ALA A 182 -10.83 14.95 10.53
CA ALA A 182 -10.65 14.07 9.37
C ALA A 182 -10.21 12.65 9.79
N ALA A 183 -9.31 12.55 10.77
CA ALA A 183 -8.87 11.27 11.32
C ALA A 183 -10.05 10.49 11.91
N LEU A 184 -10.90 11.14 12.73
CA LEU A 184 -12.09 10.52 13.28
C LEU A 184 -13.12 10.15 12.20
N ALA A 185 -13.31 11.00 11.19
CA ALA A 185 -14.21 10.69 10.07
C ALA A 185 -13.80 9.40 9.35
N LEU A 186 -12.52 9.26 9.00
CA LEU A 186 -11.99 8.08 8.33
C LEU A 186 -12.06 6.83 9.22
N LEU A 187 -11.68 6.96 10.49
CA LEU A 187 -11.70 5.86 11.46
C LEU A 187 -13.12 5.34 11.67
N VAL A 188 -14.08 6.24 11.94
CA VAL A 188 -15.48 5.88 12.17
C VAL A 188 -16.09 5.27 10.91
N ALA A 189 -15.86 5.88 9.73
CA ALA A 189 -16.38 5.34 8.48
C ALA A 189 -15.86 3.92 8.18
N TRP A 190 -14.60 3.63 8.52
CA TRP A 190 -14.02 2.30 8.38
C TRP A 190 -14.62 1.28 9.36
N ALA A 191 -14.88 1.69 10.61
CA ALA A 191 -15.41 0.81 11.65
C ALA A 191 -16.88 0.42 11.44
N ILE A 192 -17.68 1.25 10.77
CA ILE A 192 -19.14 1.07 10.68
C ILE A 192 -19.58 -0.28 10.07
N PRO A 193 -19.07 -0.72 8.90
CA PRO A 193 -19.48 -2.01 8.35
C PRO A 193 -19.18 -3.18 9.29
N ASP A 194 -18.06 -3.13 10.00
CA ASP A 194 -17.63 -4.20 10.91
C ASP A 194 -18.46 -4.16 12.22
N LEU A 195 -18.86 -2.98 12.68
CA LEU A 195 -19.83 -2.83 13.78
C LEU A 195 -21.24 -3.33 13.40
N LEU A 196 -21.68 -3.10 12.17
CA LEU A 196 -22.95 -3.62 11.66
C LEU A 196 -22.90 -5.15 11.51
N ALA A 197 -21.79 -5.70 11.02
CA ALA A 197 -21.56 -7.14 10.94
C ALA A 197 -21.57 -7.80 12.33
N LEU A 198 -20.89 -7.20 13.32
CA LEU A 198 -20.90 -7.66 14.71
C LEU A 198 -22.31 -7.67 15.29
N ARG A 199 -23.11 -6.63 14.99
CA ARG A 199 -24.52 -6.55 15.42
C ARG A 199 -25.39 -7.62 14.75
N GLY A 200 -25.04 -8.03 13.54
CA GLY A 200 -25.71 -9.11 12.81
C GLY A 200 -25.17 -10.51 13.11
N GLU A 201 -24.31 -10.68 14.12
CA GLU A 201 -23.64 -11.96 14.46
C GLU A 201 -22.81 -12.56 13.31
N HIS A 202 -22.30 -11.72 12.41
CA HIS A 202 -21.38 -12.12 11.36
C HIS A 202 -19.93 -12.06 11.83
N GLU A 203 -19.08 -12.88 11.22
CA GLU A 203 -17.64 -12.87 11.50
C GLU A 203 -17.02 -11.53 11.05
N ILE A 204 -16.25 -10.91 11.95
CA ILE A 204 -15.54 -9.65 11.70
C ILE A 204 -14.08 -9.91 11.32
N GLU A 205 -13.63 -9.26 10.25
CA GLU A 205 -12.24 -9.35 9.79
C GLU A 205 -11.34 -8.31 10.47
N GLY A 206 -11.91 -7.19 10.94
CA GLY A 206 -11.18 -6.04 11.49
C GLY A 206 -10.94 -6.08 12.99
N ASP A 207 -9.81 -5.50 13.43
CA ASP A 207 -9.52 -5.26 14.85
C ASP A 207 -10.26 -4.01 15.36
N LEU A 208 -11.44 -4.23 15.92
CA LEU A 208 -12.27 -3.19 16.52
C LEU A 208 -11.69 -2.66 17.85
N ILE A 209 -10.91 -3.47 18.59
CA ILE A 209 -10.32 -3.03 19.87
C ILE A 209 -9.18 -2.05 19.58
N GLY A 210 -8.26 -2.40 18.68
CA GLY A 210 -7.21 -1.48 18.23
C GLY A 210 -7.81 -0.19 17.66
N THR A 211 -8.93 -0.31 16.95
CA THR A 211 -9.64 0.86 16.41
C THR A 211 -10.32 1.71 17.47
N ALA A 212 -10.90 1.10 18.50
CA ALA A 212 -11.42 1.84 19.63
C ALA A 212 -10.29 2.58 20.37
N VAL A 213 -9.12 1.96 20.54
CA VAL A 213 -7.95 2.61 21.16
C VAL A 213 -7.50 3.83 20.35
N PHE A 214 -7.32 3.70 19.03
CA PHE A 214 -7.01 4.84 18.17
C PHE A 214 -8.09 5.92 18.23
N GLY A 215 -9.37 5.52 18.21
CA GLY A 215 -10.50 6.44 18.29
C GLY A 215 -10.50 7.25 19.58
N VAL A 216 -10.28 6.60 20.73
CA VAL A 216 -10.18 7.26 22.03
C VAL A 216 -8.98 8.20 22.07
N VAL A 217 -7.81 7.77 21.60
CA VAL A 217 -6.60 8.60 21.58
C VAL A 217 -6.81 9.87 20.75
N VAL A 218 -7.40 9.76 19.56
CA VAL A 218 -7.66 10.93 18.69
C VAL A 218 -8.77 11.82 19.28
N ALA A 219 -9.85 11.25 19.79
CA ALA A 219 -10.97 11.99 20.36
C ALA A 219 -10.62 12.75 21.65
N LEU A 220 -9.62 12.27 22.40
CA LEU A 220 -9.13 12.93 23.61
C LEU A 220 -8.02 13.96 23.33
N MET A 221 -7.58 14.14 22.07
CA MET A 221 -6.55 15.13 21.74
C MET A 221 -6.87 16.57 22.15
N PRO A 222 -8.13 17.07 22.11
CA PRO A 222 -8.46 18.40 22.61
C PRO A 222 -8.10 18.65 24.09
N LEU A 223 -7.91 17.59 24.90
CA LEU A 223 -7.46 17.70 26.29
C LEU A 223 -5.95 17.88 26.40
N ALA A 224 -5.19 17.37 25.43
CA ALA A 224 -3.73 17.44 25.40
C ALA A 224 -3.22 18.65 24.60
N VAL A 225 -3.97 19.08 23.59
CA VAL A 225 -3.58 20.11 22.62
C VAL A 225 -4.69 21.15 22.50
N PRO A 226 -4.50 22.39 23.00
CA PRO A 226 -5.52 23.43 23.00
C PRO A 226 -6.02 23.81 21.60
N GLU A 227 -5.19 23.64 20.59
CA GLU A 227 -5.55 23.96 19.20
C GLU A 227 -6.34 22.84 18.51
N ALA A 228 -6.47 21.65 19.12
CA ALA A 228 -7.35 20.60 18.65
C ALA A 228 -8.80 20.91 19.06
N SER A 229 -9.71 20.95 18.09
CA SER A 229 -11.10 21.34 18.33
C SER A 229 -12.00 20.14 18.55
N TRP A 230 -12.59 20.03 19.74
CA TRP A 230 -13.63 19.02 20.03
C TRP A 230 -14.87 19.15 19.12
N ILE A 231 -15.15 20.34 18.60
CA ILE A 231 -16.23 20.57 17.63
C ILE A 231 -15.90 19.89 16.30
N ALA A 232 -14.65 20.03 15.83
CA ALA A 232 -14.20 19.37 14.62
C ALA A 232 -14.23 17.84 14.79
N ASP A 233 -13.91 17.34 15.98
CA ASP A 233 -14.00 15.92 16.30
C ASP A 233 -15.45 15.41 16.21
N GLY A 234 -16.41 16.15 16.77
CA GLY A 234 -17.83 15.84 16.65
C GLY A 234 -18.33 15.81 15.19
N VAL A 235 -17.92 16.79 14.37
CA VAL A 235 -18.23 16.80 12.94
C VAL A 235 -17.58 15.62 12.22
N GLY A 236 -16.34 15.27 12.59
CA GLY A 236 -15.63 14.10 12.10
C GLY A 236 -16.43 12.82 12.34
N VAL A 237 -16.81 12.55 13.59
CA VAL A 237 -17.61 11.37 13.96
C VAL A 237 -18.93 11.33 13.19
N LEU A 238 -19.67 12.45 13.13
CA LEU A 238 -20.94 12.51 12.41
C LEU A 238 -20.77 12.23 10.91
N SER A 239 -19.78 12.84 10.27
CA SER A 239 -19.50 12.60 8.84
C SER A 239 -19.09 11.15 8.57
N GLY A 240 -18.29 10.57 9.47
CA GLY A 240 -17.90 9.16 9.43
C GLY A 240 -19.09 8.21 9.56
N LEU A 241 -20.01 8.46 10.49
CA LEU A 241 -21.23 7.66 10.66
C LEU A 241 -22.12 7.70 9.41
N VAL A 242 -22.37 8.89 8.88
CA VAL A 242 -23.25 9.09 7.72
C VAL A 242 -22.67 8.45 6.46
N LEU A 243 -21.42 8.76 6.12
CA LEU A 243 -20.78 8.20 4.93
C LEU A 243 -20.43 6.72 5.11
N GLY A 244 -19.99 6.30 6.29
CA GLY A 244 -19.74 4.89 6.59
C GLY A 244 -21.00 4.03 6.44
N GLY A 245 -22.13 4.51 6.94
CA GLY A 245 -23.43 3.84 6.75
C GLY A 245 -23.92 3.86 5.29
N ALA A 246 -23.69 4.96 4.57
CA ALA A 246 -24.01 5.00 3.14
C ALA A 246 -23.15 4.00 2.33
N LEU A 247 -21.87 3.88 2.67
CA LEU A 247 -20.95 2.94 2.01
C LEU A 247 -21.27 1.48 2.31
N SER A 248 -21.75 1.16 3.52
CA SER A 248 -22.15 -0.21 3.86
C SER A 248 -23.36 -0.66 3.02
N LEU A 249 -24.31 0.24 2.75
CA LEU A 249 -25.48 -0.06 1.90
C LEU A 249 -25.11 -0.29 0.42
N ILE A 250 -24.02 0.30 -0.06
CA ILE A 250 -23.56 0.16 -1.44
C ILE A 250 -22.75 -1.13 -1.62
N GLY A 251 -22.04 -1.58 -0.58
CA GLY A 251 -21.15 -2.74 -0.62
C GLY A 251 -21.84 -4.10 -0.65
N GLU A 252 -23.15 -4.18 -0.38
CA GLU A 252 -23.94 -5.42 -0.38
C GLU A 252 -24.57 -5.77 -1.76
N ARG A 253 -24.19 -5.06 -2.83
CA ARG A 253 -24.61 -5.36 -4.23
C ARG A 253 -23.46 -5.89 -5.06
#